data_AF-A0A9D0VDX4-F1
#
_entry.id   AF-A0A9D0VDX4-F1
#
_cell.length_a   1.000
_cell.length_b   1.000
_cell.length_c   1.000
_cell.angle_alpha   90.00
_cell.angle_beta   90.00
_cell.angle_gamma   90.00
#
_symmetry.space_group_name_H-M   'P 1'
#
loop_
_entity.id
_entity.type
_entity.pdbx_description
1 polymer ?
#
loop_
_entity_poly.entity_id
_entity_poly.type
_entity_poly.pdbx_seq_one_letter_code
_entity_poly.pdbx_strand_id
1 'polypeptide(L)' 'MLALKIELELVPEWSNTVERIGGLHGEAVEVGLDGGEVVVRVAVRPEQKEAMLIDVRRCWALFVERRKREGRWR' A
#
# COMPACT_ATOMS: atom_id res chain seq x y z
N MET A 1 -12.27 16.70 -0.34
CA MET A 1 -11.09 15.81 -0.50
C MET A 1 -11.55 14.39 -0.25
N LEU A 2 -11.35 13.46 -1.19
CA LEU A 2 -11.68 12.04 -0.99
C LEU A 2 -10.47 11.35 -0.37
N ALA A 3 -10.68 10.63 0.73
CA ALA A 3 -9.65 9.80 1.36
C ALA A 3 -9.82 8.36 0.89
N LEU A 4 -8.75 7.76 0.37
CA LEU A 4 -8.68 6.33 0.10
C LEU A 4 -8.08 5.66 1.33
N LYS A 5 -8.92 4.95 2.09
CA LYS A 5 -8.44 4.07 3.17
C LYS A 5 -8.03 2.74 2.55
N ILE A 6 -6.77 2.37 2.71
CA ILE A 6 -6.25 1.06 2.33
C ILE A 6 -5.93 0.31 3.62
N GLU A 7 -6.80 -0.62 3.97
CA GLU A 7 -6.55 -1.58 5.06
C GLU A 7 -5.91 -2.81 4.46
N LEU A 8 -4.72 -3.15 4.95
CA LEU A 8 -3.99 -4.32 4.54
C LEU A 8 -3.40 -4.94 5.80
N GLU A 9 -3.49 -6.26 5.95
CA GLU A 9 -2.68 -6.98 6.94
C GLU A 9 -1.24 -7.02 6.41
N LEU A 10 -0.44 -6.05 6.83
CA LEU A 10 0.90 -5.84 6.30
C LEU A 10 1.97 -6.51 7.16
N VAL A 11 2.88 -7.20 6.50
CA VAL A 11 4.26 -7.30 7.01
C VAL A 11 4.98 -5.95 6.83
N PRO A 12 5.90 -5.56 7.73
CA PRO A 12 6.55 -4.24 7.70
C PRO A 12 7.22 -3.86 6.37
N GLU A 13 7.69 -4.85 5.62
CA GLU A 13 8.34 -4.67 4.32
C GLU A 13 7.38 -4.15 3.24
N TRP A 14 6.09 -4.46 3.38
CA TRP A 14 5.05 -4.09 2.43
C TRP A 14 4.46 -2.70 2.74
N SER A 15 4.39 -2.29 4.01
CA SER A 15 3.91 -0.95 4.39
C SER A 15 4.75 0.19 3.80
N ASN A 16 6.07 0.05 3.79
CA ASN A 16 6.96 1.04 3.18
C ASN A 16 6.71 1.19 1.66
N THR A 17 6.28 0.11 1.00
CA THR A 17 5.99 0.15 -0.44
C THR A 17 4.67 0.87 -0.70
N VAL A 18 3.64 0.60 0.11
CA VAL A 18 2.33 1.26 -0.01
C VAL A 18 2.42 2.75 0.36
N GLU A 19 3.19 3.10 1.38
CA GLU A 19 3.50 4.50 1.73
C GLU A 19 4.14 5.24 0.55
N ARG A 20 5.14 4.61 -0.09
CA ARG A 20 5.81 5.20 -1.26
C ARG A 20 4.88 5.38 -2.45
N ILE A 21 4.02 4.41 -2.74
CA ILE A 21 2.98 4.52 -3.78
C ILE A 21 2.01 5.65 -3.42
N GLY A 22 1.62 5.74 -2.14
CA GLY A 22 0.82 6.84 -1.61
C GLY A 22 1.47 8.21 -1.84
N GLY A 23 2.78 8.33 -1.64
CA GLY A 23 3.50 9.59 -1.86
C GLY A 23 3.65 9.97 -3.33
N LEU A 24 3.52 9.02 -4.26
CA LEU A 24 3.57 9.27 -5.70
C LEU A 24 2.24 9.77 -6.26
N HIS A 25 1.13 9.26 -5.73
CA HIS A 25 -0.21 9.52 -6.26
C HIS A 25 -1.10 10.40 -5.37
N GLY A 26 -0.75 10.49 -4.09
CA GLY A 26 -1.52 11.17 -3.06
C GLY A 26 -1.05 12.60 -2.79
N GLU A 27 -1.97 13.41 -2.27
CA GLU A 27 -1.68 14.75 -1.75
C GLU A 27 -1.19 14.69 -0.29
N ALA A 28 -1.55 13.63 0.43
CA ALA A 28 -1.11 13.36 1.78
C ALA A 28 -1.07 11.85 2.05
N VAL A 29 -0.13 11.43 2.89
CA VAL A 29 0.04 10.04 3.33
C VAL A 29 0.19 10.03 4.84
N GLU A 30 -0.52 9.11 5.50
CA GLU A 30 -0.38 8.84 6.94
C GLU A 30 -0.17 7.34 7.13
N VAL A 31 0.86 6.97 7.89
CA VAL A 31 1.13 5.58 8.30
C VAL A 31 0.96 5.48 9.80
N GLY A 32 0.22 4.48 10.25
CA GLY A 32 -0.05 4.28 11.67
C GLY A 32 -0.38 2.84 12.01
N LEU A 33 -0.68 2.61 13.29
CA LEU A 33 -1.21 1.34 13.78
C LEU A 33 -2.70 1.51 14.11
N ASP A 34 -3.53 0.58 13.65
CA ASP A 34 -4.94 0.48 13.98
C ASP A 34 -5.19 -0.94 14.50
N GLY A 35 -5.50 -1.11 15.79
CA GLY A 35 -5.72 -2.44 16.37
C GLY A 35 -4.51 -3.40 16.36
N GLY A 36 -3.28 -2.90 16.15
CA GLY A 36 -2.06 -3.71 16.02
C GLY A 36 -1.68 -4.02 14.57
N GLU A 37 -2.51 -3.60 13.61
CA GLU A 37 -2.24 -3.71 12.18
C GLU A 37 -1.64 -2.41 11.66
N VAL A 38 -0.71 -2.51 10.69
CA VAL A 38 -0.16 -1.33 10.03
C VAL A 38 -1.15 -0.86 8.97
N VAL A 39 -1.62 0.38 9.09
CA VAL A 39 -2.57 1.01 8.17
C VAL A 39 -1.89 2.18 7.44
N VAL A 40 -2.10 2.25 6.13
CA VAL A 40 -1.66 3.38 5.29
C VAL A 40 -2.89 4.11 4.75
N ARG A 41 -3.02 5.39 5.09
CA ARG A 41 -4.08 6.27 4.60
C ARG A 41 -3.50 7.23 3.57
N VAL A 42 -4.19 7.36 2.44
CA VAL A 42 -3.74 8.25 1.36
C VAL A 42 -4.90 9.14 0.92
N ALA A 43 -4.69 10.45 0.96
CA ALA A 43 -5.58 11.41 0.34
C ALA A 43 -5.26 11.48 -1.15
N VAL A 44 -6.21 11.15 -2.01
CA VAL A 44 -5.97 10.99 -3.46
C VAL A 44 -7.04 11.73 -4.23
N ARG A 45 -6.64 12.40 -5.30
CA ARG A 45 -7.61 12.98 -6.24
C ARG A 45 -8.34 11.88 -7.01
N PRO A 46 -9.64 12.04 -7.32
CA PRO A 46 -10.41 11.01 -8.04
C PRO A 46 -9.69 10.46 -9.28
N GLU A 47 -9.05 11.33 -10.06
CA GLU A 47 -8.33 11.00 -11.29
C GLU A 47 -7.03 10.20 -11.08
N GLN A 48 -6.41 10.28 -9.89
CA GLN A 48 -5.19 9.53 -9.55
C GLN A 48 -5.51 8.19 -8.88
N LYS A 49 -6.75 8.00 -8.41
CA LYS A 49 -7.15 6.79 -7.67
C LYS A 49 -6.87 5.51 -8.46
N GLU A 50 -7.23 5.48 -9.74
CA GLU A 50 -7.07 4.28 -10.56
C GLU A 50 -5.60 3.95 -10.81
N ALA A 51 -4.78 4.96 -11.14
CA ALA A 51 -3.34 4.81 -11.30
C ALA A 51 -2.67 4.28 -10.03
N MET A 52 -3.03 4.84 -8.87
CA MET A 52 -2.53 4.38 -7.58
C MET A 52 -2.88 2.91 -7.31
N LEU A 53 -4.13 2.50 -7.57
CA LEU A 53 -4.57 1.12 -7.36
C LEU A 53 -3.87 0.13 -8.29
N ILE A 54 -3.56 0.52 -9.53
CA ILE A 54 -2.79 -0.29 -10.47
C ILE A 54 -1.38 -0.54 -9.91
N ASP A 55 -0.72 0.50 -9.42
CA ASP A 55 0.63 0.38 -8.85
C ASP A 55 0.64 -0.48 -7.58
N VAL A 56 -0.34 -0.32 -6.69
CA VAL A 56 -0.49 -1.19 -5.50
C VAL A 56 -0.60 -2.65 -5.93
N ARG A 57 -1.46 -2.97 -6.91
CA ARG A 57 -1.64 -4.34 -7.42
C ARG A 57 -0.35 -4.89 -8.04
N ARG A 58 0.35 -4.09 -8.85
CA ARG A 58 1.60 -4.49 -9.50
C ARG A 58 2.69 -4.79 -8.49
N CYS A 59 2.90 -3.90 -7.53
CA CYS A 59 3.89 -4.08 -6.48
C CYS A 59 3.54 -5.26 -5.57
N TRP A 60 2.25 -5.52 -5.32
CA TRP A 60 1.81 -6.67 -4.54
C TRP A 60 2.14 -7.99 -5.23
N ALA A 61 1.87 -8.09 -6.53
CA ALA A 61 2.24 -9.27 -7.31
C ALA A 61 3.74 -9.55 -7.24
N LEU A 62 4.58 -8.52 -7.39
CA LEU A 62 6.04 -8.65 -7.27
C LEU A 62 6.49 -9.09 -5.88
N PHE A 63 5.86 -8.53 -4.84
CA PHE A 63 6.13 -8.90 -3.45
C PHE A 63 5.80 -10.38 -3.18
N VAL A 64 4.62 -10.83 -3.62
CA VAL A 64 4.17 -12.23 -3.52
C VAL A 64 5.15 -13.16 -4.23
N GLU A 65 5.52 -12.85 -5.47
CA GLU A 65 6.45 -13.67 -6.24
C GLU A 65 7.84 -13.75 -5.59
N ARG A 66 8.33 -12.64 -5.01
CA ARG A 66 9.58 -12.65 -4.24
C ARG A 66 9.48 -13.55 -3.01
N ARG A 67 8.42 -13.42 -2.22
CA ARG A 67 8.18 -14.24 -1.01
C ARG A 67 8.11 -15.73 -1.33
N LYS A 68 7.45 -16.11 -2.44
CA LYS A 68 7.43 -17.50 -2.94
C LYS A 68 8.84 -18.01 -3.24
N ARG A 69 9.64 -17.23 -3.98
CA ARG A 69 11.03 -17.60 -4.32
C ARG A 69 11.94 -17.72 -3.10
N GLU A 70 11.73 -16.90 -2.09
CA GLU A 70 12.49 -16.92 -0.83
C GLU A 70 12.04 -18.03 0.14
N GLY A 71 11.02 -18.84 -0.19
CA GLY A 71 10.48 -19.85 0.71
C GLY A 71 9.77 -19.27 1.94
N ARG A 72 9.42 -17.97 1.90
CA ARG A 72 8.77 -17.22 2.99
C ARG A 72 7.26 -17.07 2.78
N TRP A 73 6.71 -17.79 1.80
CA TRP A 73 5.28 -17.87 1.55
C TRP A 73 4.70 -19.02 2.37
N ARG A 74 3.88 -18.70 3.38
CA ARG A 74 3.17 -19.68 4.21
C ARG A 74 1.67 -19.51 4.01
#